data_AF-A0A918WPK2-F1
#
_entry.id   AF-A0A918WPK2-F1
#
_cell.length_a   1.000
_cell.length_b   1.000
_cell.length_c   1.000
_cell.angle_alpha   90.00
_cell.angle_beta   90.00
_cell.angle_gamma   90.00
#
_symmetry.space_group_name_H-M   'P 1'
#
loop_
_entity.id
_entity.type
_entity.pdbx_description
1 polymer ?
#
loop_
_entity_poly.entity_id
_entity_poly.type
_entity_poly.pdbx_seq_one_letter_code
_entity_poly.pdbx_strand_id
1 'polypeptide(L)'
;MDGLDTLRNKFIAAIAGASDEAALEEVRLSALGKKGEISALMGGLGKMEPEARKAAGASLNVLRDEIDAALRGRKAGLADAALDARLKSEWLDVTLPGRPRPAGTIHPVSQVMDELTAIFADMGFSVAEGPQIESDWFNFDALNIPPEHPARQEHDTFFMHRAEGDDRPPHVLRTHTSPVQIRALQAQGAPIRVIAPGRVYRMDMDQTHTPMFHQVEGLAIDRNVTMANLKWCLEEFCRAFFEVDEVELRFRASHFPFTEPSAEVDIRYSVQNGQIKLGQGDKWMEILGSGMVHPKVLAAAGVNPDEWQGFAFGMGIDRIAMLKYGIPDLRAFFEADLRWLRHYGFAALDMPDLARGLRG
;
A
#
# COMPACT_ATOMS: atom_id res chain seq x y z
N MET A 1 67.61 -34.84 32.97
CA MET A 1 66.75 -34.55 31.80
C MET A 1 65.61 -35.57 31.69
N ASP A 2 65.84 -36.86 31.96
CA ASP A 2 64.86 -37.96 31.90
C ASP A 2 63.48 -37.73 32.60
N GLY A 3 63.47 -37.02 33.74
CA GLY A 3 62.24 -36.77 34.50
C GLY A 3 61.29 -35.75 33.84
N LEU A 4 61.80 -34.80 33.07
CA LEU A 4 61.00 -33.76 32.40
C LEU A 4 60.27 -34.32 31.17
N ASP A 5 60.93 -35.18 30.40
CA ASP A 5 60.32 -35.82 29.23
C ASP A 5 59.24 -36.82 29.63
N THR A 6 59.44 -37.54 30.74
CA THR A 6 58.41 -38.40 31.34
C THR A 6 57.18 -37.59 31.75
N LEU A 7 57.39 -36.43 32.37
CA LEU A 7 56.30 -35.54 32.81
C LEU A 7 55.56 -34.89 31.63
N ARG A 8 56.31 -34.47 30.60
CA ARG A 8 55.76 -33.98 29.32
C ARG A 8 54.83 -35.02 28.69
N ASN A 9 55.33 -36.24 28.48
CA ASN A 9 54.56 -37.29 27.83
C ASN A 9 53.30 -37.67 28.60
N LYS A 10 53.38 -37.72 29.94
CA LYS A 10 52.23 -37.95 30.81
C LYS A 10 51.12 -36.92 30.58
N PHE A 11 51.43 -35.62 30.65
CA PHE A 11 50.40 -34.59 30.53
C PHE A 11 49.91 -34.40 29.10
N ILE A 12 50.78 -34.52 28.08
CA ILE A 12 50.34 -34.50 26.68
C ILE A 12 49.35 -35.63 26.39
N ALA A 13 49.61 -36.85 26.89
CA ALA A 13 48.69 -37.97 26.74
C ALA A 13 47.36 -37.74 27.50
N ALA A 14 47.43 -37.21 28.73
CA ALA A 14 46.23 -36.89 29.52
C ALA A 14 45.36 -35.80 28.86
N ILE A 15 45.99 -34.76 28.31
CA ILE A 15 45.30 -33.70 27.55
C ILE A 15 44.62 -34.28 26.31
N ALA A 16 45.33 -35.13 25.54
CA ALA A 16 44.76 -35.76 24.35
C ALA A 16 43.58 -36.69 24.70
N GLY A 17 43.64 -37.38 25.86
CA GLY A 17 42.61 -38.29 26.35
C GLY A 17 41.40 -37.63 27.01
N ALA A 18 41.45 -36.33 27.33
CA ALA A 18 40.34 -35.64 27.96
C ALA A 18 39.11 -35.55 27.03
N SER A 19 38.00 -36.17 27.41
CA SER A 19 36.78 -36.31 26.61
C SER A 19 35.88 -35.07 26.60
N ASP A 20 36.02 -34.21 27.60
CA ASP A 20 35.17 -33.05 27.83
C ASP A 20 35.93 -31.95 28.60
N GLU A 21 35.32 -30.78 28.74
CA GLU A 21 35.94 -29.65 29.43
C GLU A 21 36.21 -29.92 30.92
N ALA A 22 35.41 -30.75 31.58
CA ALA A 22 35.60 -31.08 32.99
C ALA A 22 36.84 -31.96 33.18
N ALA A 23 36.99 -33.01 32.36
CA ALA A 23 38.18 -33.86 32.33
C ALA A 23 39.44 -33.05 31.96
N LEU A 24 39.33 -32.11 31.01
CA LEU A 24 40.46 -31.24 30.65
C LEU A 24 40.86 -30.30 31.80
N GLU A 25 39.88 -29.80 32.57
CA GLU A 25 40.12 -28.96 33.73
C GLU A 25 40.79 -29.74 34.88
N GLU A 26 40.44 -31.01 35.09
CA GLU A 26 41.14 -31.89 36.03
C GLU A 26 42.62 -32.09 35.63
N VAL A 27 42.89 -32.27 34.34
CA VAL A 27 44.27 -32.34 33.81
C VAL A 27 45.01 -31.01 34.02
N ARG A 28 44.35 -29.86 33.80
CA ARG A 28 44.93 -28.54 34.07
C ARG A 28 45.27 -28.36 35.55
N LEU A 29 44.37 -28.75 36.46
CA LEU A 29 44.56 -28.61 37.91
C LEU A 29 45.70 -29.52 38.42
N SER A 30 45.81 -30.74 37.90
CA SER A 30 46.88 -31.68 38.26
C SER A 30 48.26 -31.28 37.69
N ALA A 31 48.31 -30.61 36.53
CA ALA A 31 49.56 -30.12 35.94
C ALA A 31 49.98 -28.74 36.49
N LEU A 32 49.10 -27.74 36.34
CA LEU A 32 49.37 -26.31 36.48
C LEU A 32 48.59 -25.64 37.63
N GLY A 33 47.78 -26.40 38.39
CA GLY A 33 47.09 -25.88 39.57
C GLY A 33 48.04 -25.53 40.72
N LYS A 34 47.51 -24.91 41.79
CA LYS A 34 48.31 -24.49 42.97
C LYS A 34 49.11 -25.64 43.61
N LYS A 35 48.61 -26.88 43.53
CA LYS A 35 49.29 -28.11 43.99
C LYS A 35 49.69 -29.04 42.83
N GLY A 36 49.67 -28.53 41.60
CA GLY A 36 49.98 -29.31 40.40
C GLY A 36 51.45 -29.71 40.34
N GLU A 37 51.74 -30.82 39.68
CA GLU A 37 53.08 -31.42 39.66
C GLU A 37 54.14 -30.47 39.07
N ILE A 38 53.81 -29.73 38.01
CA ILE A 38 54.72 -28.75 37.39
C ILE A 38 54.88 -27.52 38.29
N SER A 39 53.80 -27.06 38.94
CA SER A 39 53.83 -25.94 39.89
C SER A 39 54.65 -26.26 41.15
N ALA A 40 54.58 -27.50 41.64
CA ALA A 40 55.39 -27.97 42.77
C ALA A 40 56.89 -28.00 42.42
N LEU A 41 57.24 -28.46 41.22
CA LEU A 41 58.62 -28.43 40.72
C LEU A 41 59.15 -27.00 40.58
N MET A 42 58.32 -26.08 40.08
CA MET A 42 58.68 -24.65 40.05
C MET A 42 58.90 -24.05 41.44
N GLY A 43 58.07 -24.41 42.43
CA GLY A 43 58.24 -23.98 43.82
C GLY A 43 59.53 -24.51 44.47
N GLY A 44 60.02 -25.67 44.02
CA GLY A 44 61.28 -26.29 44.46
C GLY A 44 62.55 -25.57 44.00
N LEU A 45 62.48 -24.76 42.92
CA LEU A 45 63.63 -24.04 42.35
C LEU A 45 64.29 -23.06 43.34
N GLY A 46 63.56 -22.58 44.34
CA GLY A 46 64.09 -21.68 45.38
C GLY A 46 65.16 -22.30 46.28
N LYS A 47 65.30 -23.64 46.28
CA LYS A 47 66.25 -24.39 47.11
C LYS A 47 67.54 -24.80 46.37
N MET A 48 67.70 -24.38 45.12
CA MET A 48 68.81 -24.78 44.25
C MET A 48 69.91 -23.70 44.16
N GLU A 49 71.15 -24.14 43.94
CA GLU A 49 72.30 -23.27 43.64
C GLU A 49 72.06 -22.43 42.36
N PRO A 50 72.60 -21.19 42.27
CA PRO A 50 72.25 -20.22 41.23
C PRO A 50 72.35 -20.73 39.78
N GLU A 51 73.42 -21.46 39.44
CA GLU A 51 73.63 -21.99 38.09
C GLU A 51 72.69 -23.17 37.76
N ALA A 52 72.48 -24.08 38.71
CA ALA A 52 71.55 -25.20 38.54
C ALA A 52 70.09 -24.71 38.46
N ARG A 53 69.75 -23.66 39.22
CA ARG A 53 68.44 -23.01 39.21
C ARG A 53 68.13 -22.37 37.85
N LYS A 54 69.11 -21.76 37.20
CA LYS A 54 68.94 -21.11 35.90
C LYS A 54 68.61 -22.12 34.79
N ALA A 55 69.36 -23.22 34.72
CA ALA A 55 69.12 -24.29 33.75
C ALA A 55 67.79 -25.01 33.99
N ALA A 56 67.50 -25.41 35.24
CA ALA A 56 66.27 -26.11 35.59
C ALA A 56 65.02 -25.23 35.43
N GLY A 57 65.12 -23.94 35.76
CA GLY A 57 64.03 -22.97 35.58
C GLY A 57 63.70 -22.72 34.11
N ALA A 58 64.70 -22.64 33.23
CA ALA A 58 64.48 -22.51 31.79
C ALA A 58 63.73 -23.72 31.23
N SER A 59 64.17 -24.94 31.54
CA SER A 59 63.50 -26.17 31.06
C SER A 59 62.08 -26.34 31.61
N LEU A 60 61.82 -25.95 32.86
CA LEU A 60 60.48 -26.00 33.46
C LEU A 60 59.52 -24.96 32.86
N ASN A 61 60.01 -23.76 32.53
CA ASN A 61 59.19 -22.76 31.83
C ASN A 61 58.80 -23.23 30.43
N VAL A 62 59.73 -23.83 29.69
CA VAL A 62 59.43 -24.43 28.38
C VAL A 62 58.35 -25.50 28.50
N LEU A 63 58.51 -26.43 29.46
CA LEU A 63 57.51 -27.48 29.69
C LEU A 63 56.14 -26.90 30.07
N ARG A 64 56.10 -25.91 30.97
CA ARG A 64 54.87 -25.23 31.37
C ARG A 64 54.16 -24.62 30.17
N ASP A 65 54.89 -23.89 29.34
CA ASP A 65 54.32 -23.17 28.19
C ASP A 65 53.81 -24.14 27.12
N GLU A 66 54.48 -25.28 26.91
CA GLU A 66 54.02 -26.34 26.01
C GLU A 66 52.75 -27.02 26.52
N ILE A 67 52.67 -27.32 27.83
CA ILE A 67 51.47 -27.93 28.43
C ILE A 67 50.30 -26.94 28.42
N ASP A 68 50.53 -25.66 28.69
CA ASP A 68 49.51 -24.62 28.61
C ASP A 68 49.01 -24.44 27.16
N ALA A 69 49.91 -24.46 26.17
CA ALA A 69 49.54 -24.43 24.76
C ALA A 69 48.71 -25.65 24.36
N ALA A 70 49.09 -26.86 24.79
CA ALA A 70 48.35 -28.09 24.52
C ALA A 70 46.95 -28.08 25.17
N LEU A 71 46.83 -27.58 26.41
CA LEU A 71 45.55 -27.42 27.10
C LEU A 71 44.63 -26.45 26.35
N ARG A 72 45.16 -25.28 25.94
CA ARG A 72 44.39 -24.30 25.15
C ARG A 72 43.94 -24.89 23.81
N GLY A 73 44.83 -25.59 23.10
CA GLY A 73 44.52 -26.25 21.84
C GLY A 73 43.43 -27.31 21.99
N ARG A 74 43.52 -28.17 23.02
CA ARG A 74 42.49 -29.17 23.29
C ARG A 74 41.15 -28.55 23.67
N LYS A 75 41.17 -27.49 24.48
CA LYS A 75 39.96 -26.76 24.87
C LYS A 75 39.24 -26.18 23.65
N ALA A 76 39.98 -25.52 22.76
CA ALA A 76 39.45 -25.01 21.50
C ALA A 76 38.83 -26.14 20.65
N GLY A 77 39.55 -27.25 20.48
CA GLY A 77 39.04 -28.40 19.71
C GLY A 77 37.78 -29.04 20.30
N LEU A 78 37.65 -29.11 21.63
CA LEU A 78 36.42 -29.58 22.28
C LEU A 78 35.25 -28.61 22.08
N ALA A 79 35.51 -27.29 22.17
CA ALA A 79 34.51 -26.26 21.93
C ALA A 79 34.00 -26.28 20.47
N ASP A 80 34.91 -26.41 19.50
CA ASP A 80 34.57 -26.52 18.08
C ASP A 80 33.74 -27.79 17.81
N ALA A 81 34.13 -28.93 18.36
CA ALA A 81 33.38 -30.18 18.22
C ALA A 81 31.96 -30.09 18.83
N ALA A 82 31.82 -29.42 19.98
CA ALA A 82 30.53 -29.19 20.61
C ALA A 82 29.66 -28.23 19.79
N LEU A 83 30.25 -27.17 19.21
CA LEU A 83 29.56 -26.26 18.30
C LEU A 83 29.07 -26.97 17.03
N ASP A 84 29.93 -27.76 16.39
CA ASP A 84 29.57 -28.54 15.20
C ASP A 84 28.43 -29.53 15.47
N ALA A 85 28.48 -30.23 16.62
CA ALA A 85 27.41 -31.13 17.03
C ALA A 85 26.09 -30.36 17.22
N ARG A 86 26.16 -29.19 17.86
CA ARG A 86 25.00 -28.32 18.06
C ARG A 86 24.43 -27.82 16.73
N LEU A 87 25.26 -27.33 15.82
CA LEU A 87 24.85 -26.87 14.49
C LEU A 87 24.17 -27.98 13.66
N LYS A 88 24.67 -29.22 13.76
CA LYS A 88 24.03 -30.39 13.12
C LYS A 88 22.68 -30.72 13.75
N SER A 89 22.53 -30.56 15.06
CA SER A 89 21.28 -30.83 15.78
C SER A 89 20.22 -29.74 15.64
N GLU A 90 20.65 -28.48 15.50
CA GLU A 90 19.80 -27.30 15.34
C GLU A 90 19.53 -27.00 13.84
N TRP A 91 19.73 -27.99 12.98
CA TRP A 91 19.42 -27.85 11.55
C TRP A 91 17.92 -27.60 11.36
N LEU A 92 17.60 -26.57 10.58
CA LEU A 92 16.24 -26.19 10.22
C LEU A 92 16.11 -26.12 8.71
N ASP A 93 15.01 -26.65 8.19
CA ASP A 93 14.62 -26.40 6.80
C ASP A 93 14.08 -24.97 6.66
N VAL A 94 14.94 -24.07 6.19
CA VAL A 94 14.61 -22.65 5.94
C VAL A 94 13.69 -22.45 4.74
N THR A 95 13.36 -23.50 3.99
CA THR A 95 12.42 -23.44 2.85
C THR A 95 10.97 -23.68 3.25
N LEU A 96 10.73 -24.14 4.50
CA LEU A 96 9.38 -24.31 5.01
C LEU A 96 8.64 -22.97 5.01
N PRO A 97 7.35 -22.95 4.60
CA PRO A 97 6.53 -21.77 4.71
C PRO A 97 6.54 -21.22 6.14
N GLY A 98 6.74 -19.91 6.26
CA GLY A 98 6.57 -19.22 7.54
C GLY A 98 5.17 -19.45 8.11
N ARG A 99 5.02 -19.25 9.41
CA ARG A 99 3.70 -19.38 10.06
C ARG A 99 2.71 -18.42 9.39
N PRO A 100 1.57 -18.92 8.88
CA PRO A 100 0.65 -18.09 8.13
C PRO A 100 0.12 -16.97 9.02
N ARG A 101 0.11 -15.76 8.47
CA ARG A 101 -0.57 -14.60 9.07
C ARG A 101 -1.67 -14.16 8.12
N PRO A 102 -2.89 -13.88 8.61
CA PRO A 102 -3.93 -13.32 7.76
C PRO A 102 -3.44 -12.02 7.14
N ALA A 103 -3.52 -11.92 5.81
CA ALA A 103 -3.32 -10.68 5.07
C ALA A 103 -4.69 -10.15 4.65
N GLY A 104 -4.92 -8.85 4.89
CA GLY A 104 -6.07 -8.15 4.35
C GLY A 104 -5.81 -7.70 2.92
N THR A 105 -6.88 -7.40 2.19
CA THR A 105 -6.82 -6.75 0.88
C THR A 105 -7.65 -5.48 0.87
N ILE A 106 -7.22 -4.49 0.09
CA ILE A 106 -7.96 -3.26 -0.18
C ILE A 106 -8.92 -3.53 -1.33
N HIS A 107 -10.15 -3.03 -1.21
CA HIS A 107 -11.17 -3.19 -2.24
C HIS A 107 -10.78 -2.41 -3.51
N PRO A 108 -11.01 -2.93 -4.73
CA PRO A 108 -10.59 -2.24 -5.94
C PRO A 108 -11.19 -0.84 -6.12
N VAL A 109 -12.43 -0.63 -5.68
CA VAL A 109 -13.04 0.72 -5.69
C VAL A 109 -12.30 1.67 -4.76
N SER A 110 -11.87 1.22 -3.57
CA SER A 110 -11.06 2.05 -2.67
C SER A 110 -9.71 2.40 -3.30
N GLN A 111 -9.05 1.42 -3.93
CA GLN A 111 -7.80 1.65 -4.65
C GLN A 111 -7.96 2.74 -5.73
N VAL A 112 -9.02 2.63 -6.53
CA VAL A 112 -9.31 3.61 -7.59
C VAL A 112 -9.66 4.98 -7.02
N MET A 113 -10.39 5.05 -5.90
CA MET A 113 -10.66 6.31 -5.19
C MET A 113 -9.38 6.98 -4.71
N ASP A 114 -8.44 6.23 -4.14
CA ASP A 114 -7.16 6.77 -3.68
C ASP A 114 -6.31 7.23 -4.86
N GLU A 115 -6.30 6.45 -5.95
CA GLU A 115 -5.52 6.76 -7.15
C GLU A 115 -6.03 8.01 -7.87
N LEU A 116 -7.34 8.10 -8.14
CA LEU A 116 -7.91 9.29 -8.76
C LEU A 116 -7.69 10.51 -7.87
N THR A 117 -7.75 10.35 -6.54
CA THR A 117 -7.50 11.43 -5.59
C THR A 117 -6.06 11.93 -5.70
N ALA A 118 -5.09 11.03 -5.78
CA ALA A 118 -3.69 11.39 -5.96
C ALA A 118 -3.44 12.15 -7.28
N ILE A 119 -4.03 11.67 -8.38
CA ILE A 119 -3.91 12.30 -9.72
C ILE A 119 -4.51 13.71 -9.72
N PHE A 120 -5.73 13.87 -9.19
CA PHE A 120 -6.38 15.19 -9.13
C PHE A 120 -5.70 16.14 -8.13
N ALA A 121 -5.14 15.63 -7.04
CA ALA A 121 -4.36 16.42 -6.09
C ALA A 121 -3.11 17.03 -6.75
N ASP A 122 -2.41 16.28 -7.61
CA ASP A 122 -1.26 16.79 -8.36
C ASP A 122 -1.65 17.90 -9.35
N MET A 123 -2.88 17.84 -9.89
CA MET A 123 -3.47 18.92 -10.69
C MET A 123 -4.03 20.10 -9.86
N GLY A 124 -3.89 20.06 -8.53
CA GLY A 124 -4.29 21.13 -7.62
C GLY A 124 -5.77 21.11 -7.22
N PHE A 125 -6.44 19.97 -7.31
CA PHE A 125 -7.79 19.78 -6.76
C PHE A 125 -7.72 19.29 -5.31
N SER A 126 -8.65 19.74 -4.47
CA SER A 126 -8.86 19.19 -3.13
C SER A 126 -10.07 18.25 -3.09
N VAL A 127 -10.10 17.31 -2.14
CA VAL A 127 -11.28 16.45 -1.94
C VAL A 127 -12.35 17.20 -1.13
N ALA A 128 -13.58 17.13 -1.60
CA ALA A 128 -14.77 17.60 -0.88
C ALA A 128 -15.70 16.42 -0.59
N GLU A 129 -16.30 16.42 0.61
CA GLU A 129 -17.24 15.40 1.03
C GLU A 129 -18.59 16.02 1.36
N GLY A 130 -19.65 15.22 1.26
CA GLY A 130 -20.99 15.64 1.65
C GLY A 130 -21.91 14.46 1.93
N PRO A 131 -23.11 14.72 2.45
CA PRO A 131 -24.03 13.69 2.89
C PRO A 131 -24.53 12.85 1.72
N GLN A 132 -24.98 11.63 2.02
CA GLN A 132 -25.60 10.73 1.03
C GLN A 132 -27.11 10.92 0.93
N ILE A 133 -27.73 11.42 2.01
CA ILE A 133 -29.13 11.88 2.02
C ILE A 133 -29.09 13.39 1.77
N GLU A 134 -29.68 13.82 0.66
CA GLU A 134 -29.71 15.21 0.23
C GLU A 134 -31.14 15.75 0.20
N SER A 135 -31.26 17.06 0.34
CA SER A 135 -32.55 17.74 0.07
C SER A 135 -32.78 17.82 -1.43
N ASP A 136 -34.05 17.90 -1.86
CA ASP A 136 -34.42 18.17 -3.25
C ASP A 136 -33.69 19.38 -3.84
N TRP A 137 -33.51 20.45 -3.05
CA TRP A 137 -32.84 21.67 -3.49
C TRP A 137 -31.39 21.43 -3.92
N PHE A 138 -30.58 20.81 -3.06
CA PHE A 138 -29.18 20.50 -3.36
C PHE A 138 -29.02 19.45 -4.46
N ASN A 139 -29.91 18.45 -4.52
CA ASN A 139 -29.81 17.38 -5.51
C ASN A 139 -30.34 17.77 -6.89
N PHE A 140 -31.22 18.77 -6.99
CA PHE A 140 -31.84 19.10 -8.27
C PHE A 140 -31.99 20.60 -8.54
N ASP A 141 -32.65 21.38 -7.68
CA ASP A 141 -32.97 22.80 -7.97
C ASP A 141 -31.71 23.63 -8.22
N ALA A 142 -30.72 23.50 -7.33
CA ALA A 142 -29.45 24.22 -7.42
C ALA A 142 -28.65 23.85 -8.67
N LEU A 143 -28.95 22.70 -9.27
CA LEU A 143 -28.32 22.17 -10.48
C LEU A 143 -29.17 22.44 -11.73
N ASN A 144 -30.14 23.36 -11.65
CA ASN A 144 -30.99 23.76 -12.77
C ASN A 144 -31.77 22.58 -13.39
N ILE A 145 -32.05 21.54 -12.59
CA ILE A 145 -32.88 20.40 -13.00
C ILE A 145 -34.32 20.73 -12.62
N PRO A 146 -35.27 20.98 -13.52
CA PRO A 146 -36.62 21.40 -13.14
C PRO A 146 -37.48 20.24 -12.60
N PRO A 147 -38.61 20.49 -11.89
CA PRO A 147 -39.50 19.47 -11.33
C PRO A 147 -40.01 18.43 -12.33
N GLU A 148 -40.25 18.83 -13.58
CA GLU A 148 -40.72 17.98 -14.67
C GLU A 148 -39.63 17.09 -15.30
N HIS A 149 -38.37 17.25 -14.88
CA HIS A 149 -37.25 16.51 -15.45
C HIS A 149 -37.34 15.00 -15.11
N PRO A 150 -37.07 14.09 -16.08
CA PRO A 150 -37.14 12.64 -15.86
C PRO A 150 -36.35 12.15 -14.64
N ALA A 151 -35.16 12.71 -14.42
CA ALA A 151 -34.31 12.36 -13.27
C ALA A 151 -34.96 12.58 -11.89
N ARG A 152 -36.03 13.38 -11.78
CA ARG A 152 -36.79 13.60 -10.53
C ARG A 152 -37.96 12.63 -10.35
N GLN A 153 -38.19 11.71 -11.29
CA GLN A 153 -39.31 10.78 -11.20
C GLN A 153 -38.98 9.63 -10.23
N GLU A 154 -40.04 9.10 -9.59
CA GLU A 154 -39.94 8.01 -8.59
C GLU A 154 -39.36 6.70 -9.15
N HIS A 155 -39.31 6.55 -10.47
CA HIS A 155 -38.72 5.37 -11.10
C HIS A 155 -37.19 5.40 -11.14
N ASP A 156 -36.56 6.56 -10.92
CA ASP A 156 -35.10 6.74 -11.01
C ASP A 156 -34.45 7.08 -9.66
N THR A 157 -35.19 7.73 -8.75
CA THR A 157 -34.66 8.28 -7.50
C THR A 157 -35.29 7.64 -6.26
N PHE A 158 -34.46 7.34 -5.25
CA PHE A 158 -34.95 6.89 -3.94
C PHE A 158 -35.34 8.08 -3.06
N PHE A 159 -36.64 8.19 -2.78
CA PHE A 159 -37.20 9.22 -1.90
C PHE A 159 -37.34 8.73 -0.45
N MET A 160 -37.05 9.62 0.50
CA MET A 160 -37.23 9.37 1.93
C MET A 160 -38.71 9.45 2.31
N HIS A 161 -39.11 8.62 3.27
CA HIS A 161 -40.46 8.66 3.83
C HIS A 161 -40.76 10.03 4.45
N ARG A 162 -41.96 10.55 4.19
CA ARG A 162 -42.50 11.78 4.78
C ARG A 162 -43.56 11.47 5.80
N ALA A 163 -43.58 12.21 6.91
CA ALA A 163 -44.66 12.14 7.87
C ALA A 163 -45.98 12.62 7.25
N GLU A 164 -47.09 12.10 7.75
CA GLU A 164 -48.43 12.54 7.33
C GLU A 164 -48.61 14.03 7.61
N GLY A 165 -48.98 14.80 6.57
CA GLY A 165 -49.11 16.27 6.64
C GLY A 165 -47.84 17.08 6.39
N ASP A 166 -46.71 16.45 6.01
CA ASP A 166 -45.50 17.17 5.59
C ASP A 166 -45.51 17.47 4.08
N ASP A 167 -45.85 18.71 3.73
CA ASP A 167 -45.94 19.19 2.34
C ASP A 167 -44.59 19.58 1.71
N ARG A 168 -43.47 19.45 2.44
CA ARG A 168 -42.14 19.76 1.89
C ARG A 168 -41.70 18.72 0.84
N PRO A 169 -40.80 19.09 -0.09
CA PRO A 169 -40.15 18.11 -0.96
C PRO A 169 -39.44 17.03 -0.12
N PRO A 170 -39.64 15.73 -0.42
CA PRO A 170 -38.93 14.66 0.26
C PRO A 170 -37.41 14.79 0.07
N HIS A 171 -36.65 14.42 1.10
CA HIS A 171 -35.22 14.17 0.93
C HIS A 171 -35.01 12.96 0.01
N VAL A 172 -33.84 12.88 -0.62
CA VAL A 172 -33.48 11.81 -1.55
C VAL A 172 -32.15 11.17 -1.15
N LEU A 173 -31.95 9.90 -1.49
CA LEU A 173 -30.59 9.42 -1.66
C LEU A 173 -30.01 10.09 -2.91
N ARG A 174 -28.85 10.74 -2.78
CA ARG A 174 -28.26 11.51 -3.87
C ARG A 174 -28.02 10.64 -5.11
N THR A 175 -28.38 11.16 -6.27
CA THR A 175 -28.28 10.45 -7.57
C THR A 175 -26.94 10.64 -8.27
N HIS A 176 -26.17 11.62 -7.77
CA HIS A 176 -24.87 12.07 -8.25
C HIS A 176 -24.17 12.85 -7.10
N THR A 177 -22.88 13.14 -7.19
CA THR A 177 -22.12 13.86 -6.15
C THR A 177 -22.06 15.38 -6.38
N SER A 178 -22.73 15.90 -7.41
CA SER A 178 -22.92 17.34 -7.66
C SER A 178 -23.41 18.17 -6.47
N PRO A 179 -24.26 17.67 -5.53
CA PRO A 179 -24.64 18.41 -4.32
C PRO A 179 -23.44 18.88 -3.50
N VAL A 180 -22.38 18.09 -3.48
CA VAL A 180 -21.13 18.42 -2.76
C VAL A 180 -20.45 19.63 -3.40
N GLN A 181 -20.53 19.79 -4.72
CA GLN A 181 -19.97 20.94 -5.43
C GLN A 181 -20.67 22.24 -5.05
N ILE A 182 -22.01 22.22 -4.98
CA ILE A 182 -22.81 23.38 -4.54
C ILE A 182 -22.46 23.74 -3.11
N ARG A 183 -22.37 22.76 -2.21
CA ARG A 183 -21.98 22.98 -0.81
C ARG A 183 -20.56 23.55 -0.70
N ALA A 184 -19.62 23.03 -1.49
CA ALA A 184 -18.25 23.52 -1.51
C ALA A 184 -18.17 24.96 -2.00
N LEU A 185 -18.88 25.31 -3.08
CA LEU A 185 -18.99 26.68 -3.59
C LEU A 185 -19.61 27.63 -2.56
N GLN A 186 -20.70 27.23 -1.89
CA GLN A 186 -21.35 28.06 -0.86
C GLN A 186 -20.45 28.28 0.36
N ALA A 187 -19.63 27.29 0.73
CA ALA A 187 -18.76 27.36 1.89
C ALA A 187 -17.45 28.13 1.63
N GLN A 188 -16.86 27.98 0.44
CA GLN A 188 -15.52 28.47 0.13
C GLN A 188 -15.51 29.65 -0.86
N GLY A 189 -16.55 29.80 -1.67
CA GLY A 189 -16.59 30.75 -2.79
C GLY A 189 -15.71 30.32 -3.96
N ALA A 190 -15.43 31.27 -4.86
CA ALA A 190 -14.50 31.11 -5.98
C ALA A 190 -13.22 31.95 -5.75
N PRO A 191 -12.04 31.53 -6.25
CA PRO A 191 -11.79 30.35 -7.09
C PRO A 191 -11.82 29.04 -6.29
N ILE A 192 -12.20 27.93 -6.94
CA ILE A 192 -12.26 26.61 -6.31
C ILE A 192 -11.91 25.50 -7.30
N ARG A 193 -11.21 24.47 -6.82
CA ARG A 193 -10.94 23.22 -7.54
C ARG A 193 -11.16 22.05 -6.60
N VAL A 194 -12.24 21.32 -6.78
CA VAL A 194 -12.61 20.20 -5.92
C VAL A 194 -12.98 18.97 -6.71
N ILE A 195 -12.68 17.80 -6.15
CA ILE A 195 -13.30 16.52 -6.53
C ILE A 195 -14.18 16.02 -5.39
N ALA A 196 -15.28 15.38 -5.74
CA ALA A 196 -16.26 14.83 -4.82
C ALA A 196 -16.47 13.33 -5.13
N PRO A 197 -15.53 12.46 -4.71
CA PRO A 197 -15.75 11.02 -4.77
C PRO A 197 -16.79 10.60 -3.75
N GLY A 198 -17.67 9.67 -4.11
CA GLY A 198 -18.60 9.09 -3.15
C GLY A 198 -19.67 8.20 -3.74
N ARG A 199 -20.47 7.62 -2.83
CA ARG A 199 -21.60 6.75 -3.18
C ARG A 199 -22.76 7.56 -3.74
N VAL A 200 -23.45 6.99 -4.72
CA VAL A 200 -24.65 7.53 -5.34
C VAL A 200 -25.65 6.41 -5.55
N TYR A 201 -26.92 6.77 -5.69
CA TYR A 201 -28.03 5.83 -5.66
C TYR A 201 -29.00 6.08 -6.79
N ARG A 202 -29.42 5.02 -7.48
CA ARG A 202 -30.42 5.06 -8.56
C ARG A 202 -31.28 3.82 -8.50
N MET A 203 -32.55 3.93 -8.84
CA MET A 203 -33.46 2.79 -8.84
C MET A 203 -33.30 1.94 -10.11
N ASP A 204 -32.08 1.46 -10.38
CA ASP A 204 -31.75 0.63 -11.54
C ASP A 204 -30.87 -0.56 -11.12
N MET A 205 -31.12 -1.73 -11.69
CA MET A 205 -30.40 -2.96 -11.38
C MET A 205 -30.38 -3.93 -12.57
N ASP A 206 -29.22 -4.08 -13.19
CA ASP A 206 -28.94 -5.07 -14.22
C ASP A 206 -27.47 -5.56 -14.12
N GLN A 207 -26.87 -6.05 -15.22
CA GLN A 207 -25.47 -6.49 -15.23
C GLN A 207 -24.45 -5.33 -15.18
N THR A 208 -24.87 -4.15 -15.63
CA THR A 208 -24.06 -2.92 -15.76
C THR A 208 -24.50 -1.81 -14.82
N HIS A 209 -25.64 -1.97 -14.14
CA HIS A 209 -26.23 -1.01 -13.22
C HIS A 209 -26.48 -1.67 -11.87
N THR A 210 -26.13 -0.96 -10.80
CA THR A 210 -26.41 -1.36 -9.43
C THR A 210 -27.11 -0.21 -8.70
N PRO A 211 -27.99 -0.51 -7.73
CA PRO A 211 -28.80 0.54 -7.09
C PRO A 211 -27.97 1.48 -6.22
N MET A 212 -26.75 1.06 -5.86
CA MET A 212 -25.71 1.91 -5.31
C MET A 212 -24.43 1.66 -6.12
N PHE A 213 -23.74 2.73 -6.48
CA PHE A 213 -22.42 2.72 -7.09
C PHE A 213 -21.64 3.95 -6.64
N HIS A 214 -20.45 4.15 -7.16
CA HIS A 214 -19.55 5.23 -6.78
C HIS A 214 -19.29 6.15 -7.98
N GLN A 215 -19.37 7.44 -7.74
CA GLN A 215 -18.99 8.46 -8.71
C GLN A 215 -17.93 9.36 -8.13
N VAL A 216 -17.09 9.89 -9.01
CA VAL A 216 -16.33 11.10 -8.73
C VAL A 216 -16.81 12.17 -9.68
N GLU A 217 -17.06 13.34 -9.12
CA GLU A 217 -17.28 14.54 -9.90
C GLU A 217 -16.26 15.60 -9.54
N GLY A 218 -15.77 16.32 -10.53
CA GLY A 218 -14.87 17.44 -10.34
C GLY A 218 -15.52 18.75 -10.75
N LEU A 219 -15.10 19.82 -10.06
CA LEU A 219 -15.49 21.20 -10.33
C LEU A 219 -14.23 22.07 -10.28
N ALA A 220 -14.02 22.90 -11.31
CA ALA A 220 -12.99 23.92 -11.33
C ALA A 220 -13.58 25.26 -11.78
N ILE A 221 -13.61 26.24 -10.88
CA ILE A 221 -14.09 27.61 -11.14
C ILE A 221 -12.94 28.60 -10.98
N ASP A 222 -12.74 29.43 -12.01
CA ASP A 222 -11.79 30.54 -12.02
C ASP A 222 -12.23 31.58 -13.08
N ARG A 223 -11.57 32.74 -13.15
CA ARG A 223 -11.96 33.81 -14.09
C ARG A 223 -11.70 33.45 -15.55
N ASN A 224 -10.67 32.65 -15.82
CA ASN A 224 -10.16 32.36 -17.17
C ASN A 224 -10.22 30.87 -17.55
N VAL A 225 -11.04 30.07 -16.87
CA VAL A 225 -11.19 28.65 -17.20
C VAL A 225 -12.08 28.48 -18.43
N THR A 226 -11.63 27.66 -19.37
CA THR A 226 -12.30 27.42 -20.65
C THR A 226 -12.50 25.92 -20.89
N MET A 227 -13.27 25.58 -21.94
CA MET A 227 -13.42 24.20 -22.40
C MET A 227 -12.08 23.54 -22.77
N ALA A 228 -11.07 24.32 -23.17
CA ALA A 228 -9.73 23.80 -23.44
C ALA A 228 -9.05 23.28 -22.16
N ASN A 229 -9.29 23.94 -21.02
CA ASN A 229 -8.79 23.48 -19.72
C ASN A 229 -9.50 22.21 -19.26
N LEU A 230 -10.81 22.09 -19.49
CA LEU A 230 -11.55 20.85 -19.25
C LEU A 230 -10.96 19.70 -20.07
N LYS A 231 -10.77 19.92 -21.38
CA LYS A 231 -10.21 18.92 -22.28
C LYS A 231 -8.84 18.44 -21.80
N TRP A 232 -7.93 19.37 -21.51
CA TRP A 232 -6.60 19.04 -21.01
C TRP A 232 -6.67 18.26 -19.68
N CYS A 233 -7.48 18.71 -18.71
CA CYS A 233 -7.61 18.05 -17.42
C CYS A 233 -8.07 16.59 -17.55
N LEU A 234 -9.03 16.33 -18.43
CA LEU A 234 -9.53 14.97 -18.67
C LEU A 234 -8.55 14.10 -19.44
N GLU A 235 -7.82 14.66 -20.42
CA GLU A 235 -6.76 13.95 -21.15
C GLU A 235 -5.64 13.53 -20.20
N GLU A 236 -5.15 14.44 -19.37
CA GLU A 236 -4.09 14.17 -18.39
C GLU A 236 -4.53 13.16 -17.33
N PHE A 237 -5.76 13.28 -16.81
CA PHE A 237 -6.33 12.28 -15.91
C PHE A 237 -6.37 10.90 -16.55
N CYS A 238 -6.93 10.76 -17.76
CA CYS A 238 -7.04 9.47 -18.43
C CYS A 238 -5.66 8.88 -18.74
N ARG A 239 -4.70 9.71 -19.17
CA ARG A 239 -3.33 9.30 -19.44
C ARG A 239 -2.67 8.73 -18.18
N ALA A 240 -2.77 9.44 -17.06
CA ALA A 240 -2.21 9.01 -15.78
C ALA A 240 -2.90 7.78 -15.21
N PHE A 241 -4.24 7.78 -15.16
CA PHE A 241 -5.03 6.71 -14.54
C PHE A 241 -4.92 5.38 -15.29
N PHE A 242 -4.93 5.40 -16.62
CA PHE A 242 -4.78 4.19 -17.44
C PHE A 242 -3.33 3.85 -17.79
N GLU A 243 -2.37 4.65 -17.32
CA GLU A 243 -0.93 4.46 -17.53
C GLU A 243 -0.55 4.26 -19.01
N VAL A 244 -1.13 5.08 -19.89
CA VAL A 244 -0.85 5.08 -21.32
C VAL A 244 -0.06 6.33 -21.70
N ASP A 245 0.87 6.23 -22.67
CA ASP A 245 1.66 7.40 -23.10
C ASP A 245 0.79 8.45 -23.81
N GLU A 246 -0.20 8.00 -24.59
CA GLU A 246 -1.14 8.86 -25.31
C GLU A 246 -2.56 8.32 -25.19
N VAL A 247 -3.51 9.23 -24.98
CA VAL A 247 -4.94 8.94 -24.98
C VAL A 247 -5.62 9.82 -26.04
N GLU A 248 -6.51 9.21 -26.82
CA GLU A 248 -7.36 9.97 -27.74
C GLU A 248 -8.78 10.01 -27.18
N LEU A 249 -9.24 11.23 -26.87
CA LEU A 249 -10.57 11.50 -26.35
C LEU A 249 -11.45 12.13 -27.43
N ARG A 250 -12.70 11.66 -27.52
CA ARG A 250 -13.72 12.22 -28.41
C ARG A 250 -14.81 12.89 -27.58
N PHE A 251 -14.93 14.21 -27.74
CA PHE A 251 -15.97 15.02 -27.11
C PHE A 251 -17.18 15.07 -28.04
N ARG A 252 -18.29 14.46 -27.63
CA ARG A 252 -19.58 14.52 -28.33
C ARG A 252 -20.48 15.50 -27.60
N ALA A 253 -21.16 16.38 -28.34
CA ALA A 253 -22.18 17.25 -27.75
C ALA A 253 -23.25 16.39 -27.07
N SER A 254 -23.56 16.72 -25.82
CA SER A 254 -24.65 16.12 -25.04
C SER A 254 -25.41 17.24 -24.32
N HIS A 255 -26.33 16.90 -23.43
CA HIS A 255 -27.10 17.87 -22.66
C HIS A 255 -27.17 17.46 -21.19
N PHE A 256 -26.65 18.32 -20.32
CA PHE A 256 -26.87 18.25 -18.88
C PHE A 256 -27.45 19.58 -18.39
N PRO A 257 -28.52 19.60 -17.59
CA PRO A 257 -29.16 20.86 -17.16
C PRO A 257 -28.22 21.82 -16.41
N PHE A 258 -27.16 21.29 -15.79
CA PHE A 258 -26.17 22.04 -15.00
C PHE A 258 -24.92 22.48 -15.80
N THR A 259 -24.80 22.15 -17.09
CA THR A 259 -23.68 22.60 -17.93
C THR A 259 -24.11 23.12 -19.32
N GLU A 260 -23.42 24.13 -19.83
CA GLU A 260 -23.59 24.67 -21.18
C GLU A 260 -22.31 25.41 -21.63
N PRO A 261 -21.59 24.95 -22.68
CA PRO A 261 -21.83 23.73 -23.46
C PRO A 261 -21.55 22.44 -22.68
N SER A 262 -22.32 21.39 -22.99
CA SER A 262 -22.22 20.04 -22.43
C SER A 262 -21.57 19.06 -23.41
N ALA A 263 -20.78 18.12 -22.90
CA ALA A 263 -20.11 17.08 -23.68
C ALA A 263 -20.00 15.73 -22.96
N GLU A 264 -20.33 14.65 -23.66
CA GLU A 264 -19.91 13.29 -23.31
C GLU A 264 -18.51 13.02 -23.87
N VAL A 265 -17.71 12.26 -23.12
CA VAL A 265 -16.34 11.93 -23.52
C VAL A 265 -16.21 10.43 -23.70
N ASP A 266 -15.82 10.05 -24.91
CA ASP A 266 -15.48 8.68 -25.25
C ASP A 266 -13.96 8.51 -25.31
N ILE A 267 -13.46 7.38 -24.83
CA ILE A 267 -12.07 6.96 -24.98
C ILE A 267 -11.93 5.94 -26.12
N ARG A 268 -10.86 6.06 -26.91
CA ARG A 268 -10.55 5.08 -27.95
C ARG A 268 -9.99 3.79 -27.36
N TYR A 269 -10.43 2.64 -27.86
CA TYR A 269 -9.95 1.34 -27.42
C TYR A 269 -9.95 0.26 -28.51
N SER A 270 -9.19 -0.80 -28.27
CA SER A 270 -9.15 -2.03 -29.06
C SER A 270 -9.41 -3.25 -28.17
N VAL A 271 -9.85 -4.36 -28.78
CA VAL A 271 -9.99 -5.63 -28.07
C VAL A 271 -8.92 -6.58 -28.57
N GLN A 272 -8.00 -6.99 -27.69
CA GLN A 272 -6.93 -7.93 -27.98
C GLN A 272 -7.01 -9.10 -27.00
N ASN A 273 -7.16 -10.32 -27.52
CA ASN A 273 -7.28 -11.55 -26.71
C ASN A 273 -8.39 -11.48 -25.63
N GLY A 274 -9.51 -10.80 -25.94
CA GLY A 274 -10.61 -10.60 -24.99
C GLY A 274 -10.39 -9.50 -23.94
N GLN A 275 -9.26 -8.79 -23.97
CA GLN A 275 -8.96 -7.67 -23.09
C GLN A 275 -9.08 -6.33 -23.82
N ILE A 276 -9.60 -5.32 -23.12
CA ILE A 276 -9.68 -3.94 -23.61
C ILE A 276 -8.31 -3.28 -23.47
N LYS A 277 -7.78 -2.73 -24.56
CA LYS A 277 -6.57 -1.91 -24.58
C LYS A 277 -6.93 -0.48 -24.96
N LEU A 278 -6.75 0.45 -24.03
CA LEU A 278 -7.10 1.86 -24.18
C LEU A 278 -6.04 2.61 -25.00
N GLY A 279 -6.45 3.68 -25.68
CA GLY A 279 -5.59 4.53 -26.53
C GLY A 279 -5.34 3.99 -27.95
N GLN A 280 -5.61 2.70 -28.19
CA GLN A 280 -5.35 2.01 -29.47
C GLN A 280 -6.66 1.59 -30.15
N GLY A 281 -6.63 1.31 -31.46
CA GLY A 281 -7.78 0.77 -32.20
C GLY A 281 -8.72 1.79 -32.81
N ASP A 282 -9.91 1.34 -33.18
CA ASP A 282 -10.94 2.09 -33.91
C ASP A 282 -12.28 2.19 -33.18
N LYS A 283 -12.41 1.55 -32.01
CA LYS A 283 -13.64 1.56 -31.21
C LYS A 283 -13.61 2.68 -30.18
N TRP A 284 -14.80 3.14 -29.82
CA TRP A 284 -15.03 4.22 -28.86
C TRP A 284 -15.96 3.77 -27.76
N MET A 285 -15.69 4.19 -26.54
CA MET A 285 -16.49 3.85 -25.37
C MET A 285 -16.64 5.08 -24.48
N GLU A 286 -17.87 5.39 -24.12
CA GLU A 286 -18.19 6.46 -23.18
C GLU A 286 -17.59 6.15 -21.80
N ILE A 287 -16.91 7.14 -21.21
CA ILE A 287 -16.33 7.03 -19.86
C ILE A 287 -16.88 8.05 -18.87
N LEU A 288 -17.30 9.24 -19.34
CA LEU A 288 -17.69 10.35 -18.47
C LEU A 288 -18.57 11.38 -19.20
N GLY A 289 -19.32 12.15 -18.40
CA GLY A 289 -20.00 13.37 -18.82
C GLY A 289 -19.27 14.60 -18.29
N SER A 290 -19.32 15.71 -19.03
CA SER A 290 -18.61 16.94 -18.69
C SER A 290 -19.24 18.18 -19.33
N GLY A 291 -18.81 19.37 -18.92
CA GLY A 291 -19.21 20.61 -19.58
C GLY A 291 -18.81 21.86 -18.81
N MET A 292 -19.07 23.02 -19.41
CA MET A 292 -18.90 24.32 -18.73
C MET A 292 -20.08 24.56 -17.79
N VAL A 293 -19.84 24.98 -16.56
CA VAL A 293 -20.90 25.15 -15.54
C VAL A 293 -21.91 26.20 -15.99
N HIS A 294 -23.20 25.84 -15.93
CA HIS A 294 -24.28 26.72 -16.39
C HIS A 294 -24.40 27.96 -15.46
N PRO A 295 -24.61 29.18 -16.00
CA PRO A 295 -24.69 30.41 -15.19
C PRO A 295 -25.69 30.38 -14.03
N LYS A 296 -26.85 29.73 -14.23
CA LYS A 296 -27.86 29.53 -13.17
C LYS A 296 -27.34 28.72 -11.98
N VAL A 297 -26.45 27.76 -12.21
CA VAL A 297 -25.86 26.93 -11.15
C VAL A 297 -24.86 27.76 -10.34
N LEU A 298 -24.03 28.56 -11.00
CA LEU A 298 -23.14 29.51 -10.33
C LEU A 298 -23.94 30.50 -9.47
N ALA A 299 -25.00 31.08 -10.02
CA ALA A 299 -25.87 32.00 -9.29
C ALA A 299 -26.56 31.33 -8.10
N ALA A 300 -27.06 30.09 -8.25
CA ALA A 300 -27.67 29.33 -7.15
C ALA A 300 -26.67 29.01 -6.03
N ALA A 301 -25.39 28.84 -6.36
CA ALA A 301 -24.31 28.66 -5.40
C ALA A 301 -23.76 29.97 -4.80
N GLY A 302 -24.29 31.13 -5.20
CA GLY A 302 -23.86 32.45 -4.70
C GLY A 302 -22.64 33.02 -5.41
N VAL A 303 -22.28 32.51 -6.59
CA VAL A 303 -21.15 32.97 -7.41
C VAL A 303 -21.64 33.78 -8.61
N ASN A 304 -21.05 34.94 -8.86
CA ASN A 304 -21.40 35.82 -9.97
C ASN A 304 -20.92 35.23 -11.32
N PRO A 305 -21.83 34.81 -12.23
CA PRO A 305 -21.45 34.21 -13.51
C PRO A 305 -20.82 35.20 -14.52
N ASP A 306 -20.97 36.51 -14.30
CA ASP A 306 -20.32 37.52 -15.14
C ASP A 306 -18.83 37.68 -14.80
N GLU A 307 -18.41 37.20 -13.62
CA GLU A 307 -17.03 37.30 -13.13
C GLU A 307 -16.29 35.96 -13.12
N TRP A 308 -17.02 34.87 -12.92
CA TRP A 308 -16.49 33.54 -12.69
C TRP A 308 -17.11 32.56 -13.67
N GLN A 309 -16.29 31.64 -14.17
CA GLN A 309 -16.72 30.55 -15.03
C GLN A 309 -15.94 29.29 -14.65
N GLY A 310 -16.32 28.16 -15.22
CA GLY A 310 -15.60 26.95 -14.94
C GLY A 310 -16.20 25.74 -15.61
N PHE A 311 -15.61 24.59 -15.34
CA PHE A 311 -16.09 23.32 -15.85
C PHE A 311 -16.39 22.35 -14.71
N ALA A 312 -17.24 21.39 -15.02
CA ALA A 312 -17.48 20.22 -14.20
C ALA A 312 -17.40 18.95 -15.05
N PHE A 313 -17.10 17.83 -14.40
CA PHE A 313 -17.12 16.51 -15.00
C PHE A 313 -17.59 15.47 -13.99
N GLY A 314 -18.09 14.34 -14.47
CA GLY A 314 -18.55 13.23 -13.64
C GLY A 314 -18.29 11.89 -14.30
N MET A 315 -17.74 10.95 -13.54
CA MET A 315 -17.45 9.59 -14.00
C MET A 315 -17.77 8.54 -12.94
N GLY A 316 -18.14 7.35 -13.39
CA GLY A 316 -18.37 6.19 -12.52
C GLY A 316 -17.04 5.56 -12.13
N ILE A 317 -16.74 5.54 -10.82
CA ILE A 317 -15.52 4.94 -10.26
C ILE A 317 -15.50 3.44 -10.53
N ASP A 318 -16.63 2.76 -10.36
CA ASP A 318 -16.73 1.32 -10.55
C ASP A 318 -16.49 0.96 -12.03
N ARG A 319 -16.97 1.79 -12.98
CA ARG A 319 -16.76 1.57 -14.41
C ARG A 319 -15.29 1.73 -14.81
N ILE A 320 -14.62 2.79 -14.36
CA ILE A 320 -13.19 2.97 -14.65
C ILE A 320 -12.34 1.88 -13.97
N ALA A 321 -12.75 1.37 -12.80
CA ALA A 321 -12.11 0.21 -12.15
C ALA A 321 -12.26 -1.06 -12.99
N MET A 322 -13.46 -1.31 -13.53
CA MET A 322 -13.70 -2.45 -14.44
C MET A 322 -12.81 -2.38 -15.67
N LEU A 323 -12.68 -1.19 -16.27
CA LEU A 323 -11.86 -0.99 -17.45
C LEU A 323 -10.37 -1.17 -17.17
N LYS A 324 -9.89 -0.63 -16.04
CA LYS A 324 -8.48 -0.70 -15.67
C LYS A 324 -8.04 -2.13 -15.32
N TYR A 325 -8.84 -2.84 -14.53
CA TYR A 325 -8.49 -4.16 -14.01
C TYR A 325 -9.14 -5.34 -14.76
N GLY A 326 -9.91 -5.06 -15.83
CA GLY A 326 -10.56 -6.09 -16.64
C GLY A 326 -11.66 -6.86 -15.89
N ILE A 327 -12.37 -6.21 -14.97
CA ILE A 327 -13.44 -6.84 -14.18
C ILE A 327 -14.71 -6.91 -15.05
N PRO A 328 -15.28 -8.10 -15.29
CA PRO A 328 -16.35 -8.27 -16.28
C PRO A 328 -17.77 -7.92 -15.77
N ASP A 329 -18.00 -7.94 -14.45
CA ASP A 329 -19.34 -7.79 -13.86
C ASP A 329 -19.31 -6.81 -12.69
N LEU A 330 -20.16 -5.79 -12.74
CA LEU A 330 -20.26 -4.75 -11.72
C LEU A 330 -20.84 -5.29 -10.39
N ARG A 331 -21.67 -6.33 -10.44
CA ARG A 331 -22.34 -6.86 -9.24
C ARG A 331 -21.34 -7.48 -8.26
N ALA A 332 -20.24 -8.02 -8.78
CA ALA A 332 -19.20 -8.68 -8.00
C ALA A 332 -18.54 -7.74 -6.96
N PHE A 333 -18.53 -6.42 -7.20
CA PHE A 333 -18.03 -5.45 -6.21
C PHE A 333 -18.85 -5.42 -4.91
N PHE A 334 -20.12 -5.83 -4.94
CA PHE A 334 -21.04 -5.71 -3.81
C PHE A 334 -21.41 -7.05 -3.17
N GLU A 335 -21.02 -8.18 -3.77
CA GLU A 335 -21.31 -9.54 -3.28
C GLU A 335 -20.44 -9.96 -2.08
N ALA A 336 -19.34 -9.24 -1.82
CA ALA A 336 -18.37 -9.53 -0.76
C ALA A 336 -17.73 -10.94 -0.83
N ASP A 337 -17.51 -11.48 -2.04
CA ASP A 337 -16.81 -12.76 -2.22
C ASP A 337 -15.31 -12.62 -1.91
N LEU A 338 -14.85 -13.32 -0.86
CA LEU A 338 -13.45 -13.31 -0.44
C LEU A 338 -12.48 -13.84 -1.50
N ARG A 339 -12.91 -14.73 -2.41
CA ARG A 339 -12.08 -15.22 -3.52
C ARG A 339 -11.86 -14.12 -4.54
N TRP A 340 -12.91 -13.36 -4.84
CA TRP A 340 -12.85 -12.21 -5.72
C TRP A 340 -11.97 -11.12 -5.11
N LEU A 341 -12.13 -10.81 -3.81
CA LEU A 341 -11.31 -9.84 -3.09
C LEU A 341 -9.84 -10.25 -2.95
N ARG A 342 -9.52 -11.54 -2.96
CA ARG A 342 -8.13 -12.03 -3.00
C ARG A 342 -7.52 -11.97 -4.40
N HIS A 343 -8.34 -12.04 -5.44
CA HIS A 343 -7.88 -12.00 -6.83
C HIS A 343 -7.71 -10.57 -7.35
N TYR A 344 -8.69 -9.70 -7.07
CA TYR A 344 -8.70 -8.32 -7.54
C TYR A 344 -8.30 -7.30 -6.46
N GLY A 345 -8.30 -7.66 -5.18
CA GLY A 345 -7.94 -6.74 -4.11
C GLY A 345 -6.43 -6.49 -4.03
N PHE A 346 -6.08 -5.33 -3.47
CA PHE A 346 -4.70 -4.83 -3.45
C PHE A 346 -4.05 -5.03 -2.08
N ALA A 347 -2.71 -5.09 -2.03
CA ALA A 347 -2.04 -5.09 -0.75
C ALA A 347 -2.10 -3.69 -0.12
N ALA A 348 -2.16 -3.62 1.21
CA ALA A 348 -2.23 -2.33 1.92
C ALA A 348 -1.00 -1.41 1.69
N LEU A 349 0.09 -1.95 1.14
CA LEU A 349 1.31 -1.20 0.83
C LEU A 349 1.41 -0.80 -0.65
N ASP A 350 0.46 -1.24 -1.49
CA ASP A 350 0.36 -0.84 -2.89
C ASP A 350 -0.32 0.54 -2.97
N MET A 351 0.26 1.53 -2.29
CA MET A 351 -0.28 2.87 -2.27
C MET A 351 -0.12 3.52 -3.64
N PRO A 352 -1.17 4.17 -4.16
CA PRO A 352 -1.08 4.93 -5.40
C PRO A 352 -0.21 6.16 -5.19
N ASP A 353 1.03 6.11 -5.69
CA ASP A 353 1.88 7.28 -5.82
C ASP A 353 2.34 7.43 -7.29
N LEU A 354 2.42 8.68 -7.76
CA LEU A 354 2.84 9.01 -9.14
C LEU A 354 4.32 8.70 -9.39
N ALA A 355 5.13 8.47 -8.34
CA ALA A 355 6.58 8.34 -8.42
C ALA A 355 7.06 6.89 -8.62
N ARG A 356 6.30 5.91 -8.16
CA ARG A 356 6.61 4.48 -8.27
C ARG A 356 6.15 3.90 -9.60
N GLY A 357 5.17 4.53 -10.26
CA GLY A 357 4.41 3.90 -11.33
C GLY A 357 3.64 2.71 -10.76
N LEU A 358 2.35 2.59 -11.03
CA LEU A 358 1.51 1.58 -10.41
C LEU A 358 1.55 0.24 -11.16
N ARG A 359 2.77 -0.14 -11.58
CA ARG A 359 3.05 -1.47 -12.12
C ARG A 359 3.09 -2.49 -10.98
N GLY A 360 1.91 -2.89 -10.54
CA GLY A 360 1.68 -4.17 -9.87
C GLY A 360 1.79 -5.34 -10.84
#